data_AF-A0A1F0E4T8-F1
#
_entry.id   AF-A0A1F0E4T8-F1
#
_cell.length_a   1.000
_cell.length_b   1.000
_cell.length_c   1.000
_cell.angle_alpha   90.00
_cell.angle_beta   90.00
_cell.angle_gamma   90.00
#
_symmetry.space_group_name_H-M   'P 1'
#
loop_
_entity.id
_entity.type
_entity.pdbx_description
1 polymer ?
#
loop_
_entity_poly.entity_id
_entity_poly.type
_entity_poly.pdbx_seq_one_letter_code
_entity_poly.pdbx_strand_id
1 'polypeptide(L)' 'MSTTATLRLTDEEKMILQNYAESKGKTFTQFIKEIAFDYIEQEIGLEVYKKYLERKEKGTLKTYSHEEVKKELGL' A
#
# COMPACT_ATOMS: atom_id res chain seq x y z
N MET A 1 -3.75 13.07 18.40
CA MET A 1 -4.02 12.11 19.50
C MET A 1 -3.44 10.77 19.11
N SER A 2 -2.78 10.07 20.03
CA SER A 2 -2.38 8.66 19.84
C SER A 2 -3.42 7.74 20.45
N THR A 3 -3.71 6.62 19.79
CA THR A 3 -4.55 5.55 20.34
C THR A 3 -3.72 4.27 20.46
N THR A 4 -4.14 3.38 21.36
CA THR A 4 -3.46 2.10 21.63
C THR A 4 -4.33 0.95 21.17
N ALA A 5 -3.71 -0.05 20.54
CA ALA A 5 -4.35 -1.31 20.21
C ALA A 5 -3.62 -2.46 20.90
N THR A 6 -4.36 -3.49 21.30
CA THR A 6 -3.82 -4.72 21.90
C THR A 6 -4.02 -5.87 20.94
N LEU A 7 -2.94 -6.57 20.59
CA LEU A 7 -2.96 -7.77 19.76
C LEU A 7 -2.61 -8.97 20.65
N ARG A 8 -3.46 -9.99 20.67
CA ARG A 8 -3.16 -11.26 21.34
C ARG A 8 -2.34 -12.13 20.40
N LEU A 9 -1.24 -12.65 20.89
CA LEU A 9 -0.33 -13.55 20.19
C LEU A 9 0.06 -14.69 21.13
N THR A 10 0.35 -15.85 20.56
CA THR A 10 1.15 -16.86 21.23
C THR A 10 2.60 -16.40 21.39
N ASP A 11 3.33 -17.03 22.30
CA ASP A 11 4.75 -16.71 22.52
C ASP A 11 5.59 -16.98 21.26
N GLU A 12 5.24 -18.03 20.51
CA GLU A 12 5.92 -18.39 19.25
C GLU A 12 5.69 -17.34 18.16
N GLU A 13 4.44 -16.91 17.92
CA GLU A 13 4.13 -15.86 16.94
C GLU A 13 4.86 -14.56 17.28
N LYS A 14 4.83 -14.17 18.56
CA LYS A 14 5.53 -12.97 19.02
C LYS A 14 7.03 -13.06 18.74
N MET A 15 7.66 -14.18 19.08
CA MET A 15 9.09 -14.40 18.86
C MET A 15 9.46 -14.30 17.37
N ILE A 16 8.70 -14.98 16.50
CA ILE A 16 8.96 -14.99 15.05
C ILE A 16 8.84 -13.58 14.47
N LEU A 17 7.73 -12.90 14.74
CA LEU A 17 7.45 -11.57 14.21
C LEU A 17 8.43 -10.52 14.74
N GLN A 18 8.80 -10.60 16.02
CA GLN A 18 9.75 -9.69 16.63
C GLN A 18 11.16 -9.88 16.05
N ASN A 19 11.66 -11.12 15.97
CA ASN A 19 12.97 -11.41 15.38
C ASN A 19 13.04 -10.97 13.92
N TYR A 20 11.96 -11.17 13.16
CA TYR A 20 11.89 -10.69 11.78
C TYR A 20 11.97 -9.16 11.70
N ALA A 21 11.17 -8.45 12.49
CA ALA A 21 11.18 -6.99 12.52
C ALA A 21 12.58 -6.44 12.88
N GLU A 22 13.22 -7.01 13.90
CA GLU A 22 14.57 -6.64 14.33
C GLU A 22 15.62 -6.91 13.24
N SER A 23 15.51 -8.03 12.51
CA SER A 23 16.39 -8.33 11.37
C SER A 23 16.29 -7.30 10.23
N LYS A 24 15.20 -6.53 10.18
CA LYS A 24 14.96 -5.44 9.23
C LYS A 24 15.25 -4.06 9.83
N GLY A 25 15.79 -4.00 11.06
CA GLY A 25 16.03 -2.74 11.77
C GLY A 25 14.75 -2.00 12.15
N LYS A 26 13.62 -2.72 12.28
CA LYS A 26 12.31 -2.16 12.61
C LYS A 26 11.86 -2.61 13.98
N THR A 27 11.08 -1.77 14.65
CA THR A 27 10.33 -2.19 15.84
C THR A 27 9.17 -3.10 15.45
N PHE A 28 8.76 -3.98 16.36
CA PHE A 28 7.57 -4.82 16.18
C PHE A 28 6.34 -4.01 15.75
N THR A 29 6.07 -2.88 16.42
CA THR A 29 4.91 -2.03 16.08
C THR A 29 5.01 -1.40 14.70
N GLN A 30 6.20 -0.99 14.25
CA GLN A 30 6.37 -0.48 12.89
C GLN A 30 6.07 -1.57 11.87
N PHE A 31 6.63 -2.77 12.07
CA PHE A 31 6.44 -3.89 11.17
C PHE A 31 4.96 -4.29 11.03
N ILE A 32 4.23 -4.41 12.15
CA ILE A 32 2.80 -4.75 12.12
C ILE A 32 1.96 -3.67 11.41
N LYS A 33 2.29 -2.38 11.62
CA LYS A 33 1.59 -1.28 10.93
C LYS A 33 1.84 -1.32 9.43
N GLU A 34 3.08 -1.51 9.01
CA GLU A 34 3.44 -1.62 7.59
C GLU A 34 2.70 -2.76 6.92
N ILE A 35 2.68 -3.97 7.51
CA ILE A 35 1.91 -5.09 6.95
C ILE A 35 0.44 -4.74 6.75
N ALA A 36 -0.17 -4.09 7.75
CA ALA A 36 -1.58 -3.71 7.67
C ALA A 36 -1.83 -2.70 6.54
N PHE A 37 -0.95 -1.70 6.39
CA PHE A 37 -1.08 -0.72 5.30
C PHE A 37 -0.75 -1.31 3.94
N ASP A 38 0.29 -2.14 3.82
CA ASP A 38 0.65 -2.84 2.59
C ASP A 38 -0.52 -3.68 2.06
N TYR A 39 -1.24 -4.37 2.97
CA TYR A 39 -2.44 -5.14 2.60
C TYR A 39 -3.55 -4.24 2.04
N ILE A 40 -3.84 -3.12 2.72
CA ILE A 40 -4.85 -2.14 2.27
C ILE A 40 -4.44 -1.53 0.92
N GLU A 41 -3.17 -1.16 0.76
CA GLU A 41 -2.64 -0.58 -0.47
C GLU A 41 -2.72 -1.56 -1.64
N GLN A 42 -2.46 -2.85 -1.41
CA GLN A 42 -2.63 -3.89 -2.43
C GLN A 42 -4.08 -4.03 -2.90
N GLU A 43 -5.05 -4.01 -1.97
CA GLU A 43 -6.47 -4.07 -2.31
C GLU A 43 -6.91 -2.87 -3.17
N ILE A 44 -6.55 -1.66 -2.72
CA ILE A 44 -6.87 -0.41 -3.45
C ILE A 44 -6.17 -0.40 -4.80
N GLY A 45 -4.87 -0.75 -4.83
CA GLY A 45 -4.08 -0.81 -6.06
C GLY A 45 -4.65 -1.78 -7.07
N LEU A 46 -5.11 -2.96 -6.64
CA LEU A 46 -5.76 -3.94 -7.49
C LEU A 46 -7.08 -3.42 -8.07
N GLU A 47 -7.88 -2.71 -7.28
CA GLU A 47 -9.12 -2.10 -7.76
C GLU A 47 -8.86 -1.02 -8.82
N VAL A 48 -7.89 -0.13 -8.57
CA VAL A 48 -7.47 0.90 -9.53
C VAL A 48 -6.98 0.26 -10.83
N TYR A 49 -6.17 -0.79 -10.73
CA TYR A 49 -5.66 -1.53 -11.88
C TYR A 49 -6.77 -2.18 -12.71
N LYS A 50 -7.75 -2.83 -12.05
CA LYS A 50 -8.92 -3.41 -12.74
C LYS A 50 -9.72 -2.34 -13.48
N LYS A 51 -10.00 -1.20 -12.84
CA LYS A 51 -10.70 -0.07 -13.48
C LYS A 51 -9.93 0.47 -14.68
N TYR A 52 -8.60 0.54 -14.59
CA TYR A 52 -7.76 0.93 -15.72
C TYR A 52 -7.90 -0.04 -16.90
N LEU A 53 -7.81 -1.36 -16.65
CA LEU A 53 -7.95 -2.39 -17.69
C LEU A 53 -9.33 -2.34 -18.35
N GLU A 54 -10.41 -2.19 -17.57
CA GLU A 54 -11.77 -2.07 -18.11
C GLU A 54 -11.92 -0.84 -19.02
N ARG A 55 -11.39 0.31 -18.61
CA ARG A 55 -11.44 1.53 -19.44
C ARG A 55 -10.62 1.37 -20.71
N LYS A 56 -9.47 0.70 -20.63
CA LYS A 56 -8.61 0.40 -21.77
C LYS A 56 -9.32 -0.51 -22.77
N GLU A 57 -9.93 -1.60 -22.30
CA GLU A 57 -10.69 -2.54 -23.13
C GLU A 57 -11.90 -1.87 -23.79
N LYS A 58 -12.63 -1.04 -23.05
CA LYS A 58 -13.77 -0.26 -23.57
C LYS A 58 -13.36 0.89 -24.49
N GLY A 59 -12.06 1.15 -24.68
CA GLY A 59 -11.55 2.30 -25.44
C GLY A 59 -11.89 3.67 -24.85
N THR A 60 -12.29 3.72 -23.57
CA THR A 60 -12.67 4.96 -22.85
C THR A 60 -11.54 5.54 -22.00
N LEU A 61 -10.37 4.89 -22.01
CA LEU A 61 -9.20 5.35 -21.29
C LEU A 61 -8.65 6.63 -21.94
N LYS A 62 -8.77 7.76 -21.24
CA LYS A 62 -8.07 8.99 -21.62
C LYS A 62 -6.60 8.89 -21.24
N THR A 63 -5.72 9.14 -22.20
CA THR A 63 -4.28 9.27 -21.97
C THR A 63 -3.82 10.64 -22.45
N TYR A 64 -2.71 11.12 -21.91
CA TYR A 64 -2.12 12.39 -22.28
C TYR A 64 -0.67 12.15 -22.68
N SER A 65 -0.25 12.80 -23.76
CA SER A 65 1.15 12.92 -24.14
C SER A 65 1.88 13.90 -23.22
N HIS A 66 3.21 13.84 -23.23
CA HIS A 66 4.08 14.73 -22.46
C HIS A 66 3.77 16.21 -22.70
N GLU A 67 3.54 16.60 -23.96
CA GLU A 67 3.24 17.99 -24.33
C GLU A 67 1.84 18.44 -23.87
N GLU A 68 0.85 17.55 -23.89
CA GLU A 68 -0.49 17.85 -23.35
C GLU A 68 -0.43 18.07 -21.83
N VAL A 69 0.32 17.25 -21.11
CA VAL A 69 0.50 17.41 -19.65
C VAL A 69 1.20 18.72 -19.31
N LYS A 70 2.28 19.08 -20.02
CA LYS A 70 2.96 20.38 -19.82
C LYS A 70 2.01 21.55 -19.99
N LYS A 71 1.22 21.52 -21.08
CA LYS A 71 0.22 22.56 -21.37
C LYS A 71 -0.83 22.67 -20.26
N GLU A 72 -1.34 21.55 -19.74
CA GLU A 72 -2.30 21.55 -18.63
C GLU A 72 -1.70 22.08 -17.31
N LEU A 73 -0.40 21.84 -17.08
CA LEU A 73 0.31 22.30 -15.88
C LEU A 73 0.91 23.72 -16.01
N GLY A 74 0.85 24.35 -17.19
CA GLY A 74 1.42 25.67 -17.45
C GLY A 74 2.94 25.70 -17.51
N LEU A 75 3.57 24.59 -17.91
CA LEU A 75 5.01 24.41 -18.05
C LEU A 75 5.49 24.53 -19.50
#